data_AF-A0A963N0G2-F1
#
_entry.id   AF-A0A963N0G2-F1
#
_cell.length_a   1.000
_cell.length_b   1.000
_cell.length_c   1.000
_cell.angle_alpha   90.00
_cell.angle_beta   90.00
_cell.angle_gamma   90.00
#
_symmetry.space_group_name_H-M   'P 1'
#
loop_
_entity.id
_entity.type
_entity.pdbx_description
1 polymer ?
#
loop_
_entity_poly.entity_id
_entity_poly.type
_entity_poly.pdbx_seq_one_letter_code
_entity_poly.pdbx_strand_id
1 'polypeptide(L)'
;DPTVWFTSPESFAKLLSNRNRTLLGVIVDTRPESLIALASTTGRTAGNLSRTLRTMERYGLVRLHKGVRGAVRPEVPYRDVQLEMRLSSS
;
A
#
# COMPACT_ATOMS: atom_id res chain seq x y z
N ASP A 1 7.41 0.83 -16.48
CA ASP A 1 6.87 0.46 -15.14
C ASP A 1 7.73 -0.59 -14.46
N PRO A 2 7.81 -0.62 -13.13
CA PRO A 2 8.56 -1.65 -12.41
C PRO A 2 7.81 -3.00 -12.44
N THR A 3 8.49 -4.06 -12.88
CA THR A 3 8.01 -5.44 -12.70
C THR A 3 8.33 -5.88 -11.28
N VAL A 4 7.30 -6.23 -10.52
CA VAL A 4 7.42 -6.61 -9.12
C VAL A 4 7.05 -8.09 -8.98
N TRP A 5 7.97 -8.87 -8.42
CA TRP A 5 7.79 -10.31 -8.22
C TRP A 5 7.19 -10.59 -6.84
N PHE A 6 6.05 -11.27 -6.83
CA PHE A 6 5.42 -11.77 -5.59
C PHE A 6 5.91 -13.18 -5.28
N THR A 7 6.02 -13.50 -3.99
CA THR A 7 6.41 -14.84 -3.52
C THR A 7 5.35 -15.90 -3.84
N SER A 8 4.08 -15.49 -3.92
CA SER A 8 2.96 -16.34 -4.34
C SER A 8 1.70 -15.51 -4.67
N PRO A 9 0.72 -16.08 -5.40
CA PRO A 9 -0.59 -15.45 -5.63
C PRO A 9 -1.36 -15.15 -4.32
N GLU A 10 -1.25 -16.00 -3.30
CA GLU A 10 -1.91 -15.79 -2.00
C GLU A 10 -1.33 -14.58 -1.27
N SER A 11 -0.01 -14.39 -1.39
CA SER A 11 0.68 -13.22 -0.83
C SER A 11 0.20 -11.93 -1.49
N PHE A 12 -0.01 -11.96 -2.81
CA PHE A 12 -0.63 -10.85 -3.56
C PHE A 12 -2.07 -10.58 -3.10
N ALA A 13 -2.91 -11.62 -3.04
CA ALA A 13 -4.31 -11.51 -2.63
C ALA A 13 -4.46 -10.94 -1.21
N LYS A 14 -3.59 -11.35 -0.28
CA LYS A 14 -3.55 -10.80 1.08
C LYS A 14 -3.18 -9.32 1.09
N LEU A 15 -2.21 -8.92 0.25
CA LEU A 15 -1.78 -7.53 0.13
C LEU A 15 -2.88 -6.63 -0.43
N LEU A 16 -3.67 -7.11 -1.40
CA LEU A 16 -4.83 -6.40 -1.97
C LEU A 16 -6.18 -6.83 -1.37
N SER A 17 -6.18 -7.36 -0.15
CA SER A 17 -7.41 -7.63 0.60
C SER A 17 -8.30 -6.38 0.69
N ASN A 18 -9.61 -6.55 0.86
CA ASN A 18 -10.57 -5.43 0.94
C ASN A 18 -10.11 -4.34 1.90
N ARG A 19 -9.66 -4.74 3.09
CA ARG A 19 -9.14 -3.83 4.12
C ARG A 19 -7.96 -2.98 3.64
N ASN A 20 -7.07 -3.57 2.85
CA ASN A 20 -5.91 -2.87 2.30
C ASN A 20 -6.29 -2.01 1.10
N ARG A 21 -7.24 -2.42 0.26
CA ARG A 21 -7.79 -1.58 -0.82
C ARG A 21 -8.51 -0.35 -0.26
N THR A 22 -9.29 -0.50 0.81
CA THR A 22 -9.87 0.64 1.54
C THR A 22 -8.80 1.57 2.09
N LEU A 23 -7.71 1.03 2.65
CA LEU A 23 -6.58 1.85 3.11
C LEU A 23 -5.97 2.68 1.97
N LEU A 24 -5.74 2.06 0.80
CA LEU A 24 -5.20 2.76 -0.37
C LEU A 24 -6.15 3.88 -0.83
N GLY A 25 -7.46 3.62 -0.86
CA GLY A 25 -8.47 4.65 -1.15
C GLY A 25 -8.40 5.83 -0.19
N VAL A 26 -8.35 5.58 1.12
CA VAL A 26 -8.20 6.65 2.12
C VAL A 26 -6.94 7.48 1.89
N ILE A 27 -5.82 6.86 1.50
CA ILE A 27 -4.58 7.61 1.21
C ILE A 27 -4.75 8.52 -0.01
N VAL A 28 -5.40 8.03 -1.07
CA VAL A 28 -5.71 8.81 -2.28
C VAL A 28 -6.63 9.99 -1.95
N ASP A 29 -7.69 9.74 -1.19
CA ASP A 29 -8.72 10.73 -0.91
C ASP A 29 -8.23 11.83 0.05
N THR A 30 -7.49 11.43 1.09
CA THR A 30 -7.11 12.34 2.18
C THR A 30 -5.72 12.92 2.08
N ARG A 31 -4.84 12.34 1.24
CA ARG A 31 -3.43 12.74 1.09
C ARG A 31 -2.76 13.06 2.44
N PRO A 32 -2.72 12.09 3.39
CA PRO A 32 -2.37 12.38 4.77
C PRO A 32 -0.90 12.78 4.90
N GLU A 33 -0.61 13.88 5.61
CA GLU A 33 0.77 14.38 5.79
C GLU A 33 1.65 13.49 6.68
N SER A 34 1.08 12.50 7.36
CA SER A 34 1.83 11.55 8.19
C SER A 34 1.07 10.24 8.44
N LEU A 35 1.79 9.21 8.90
CA LEU A 35 1.17 7.99 9.42
C LEU A 35 0.27 8.22 10.65
N ILE A 36 0.52 9.29 11.42
CA ILE A 36 -0.33 9.65 12.56
C ILE A 36 -1.66 10.19 12.05
N ALA A 37 -1.64 11.09 11.06
CA ALA A 37 -2.86 11.61 10.44
C ALA A 37 -3.68 10.47 9.81
N LEU A 38 -3.02 9.56 9.08
CA LEU A 38 -3.67 8.38 8.51
C LEU A 38 -4.23 7.43 9.58
N ALA A 39 -3.53 7.27 10.70
CA ALA A 39 -4.01 6.49 11.85
C ALA A 39 -5.31 7.06 12.42
N SER A 40 -5.37 8.38 12.60
CA SER A 40 -6.57 9.09 13.07
C SER A 40 -7.77 8.88 12.13
N THR A 41 -7.55 8.95 10.81
CA THR A 41 -8.63 8.74 9.83
C THR A 41 -9.10 7.29 9.75
N THR A 42 -8.18 6.33 9.87
CA THR A 42 -8.49 4.90 9.65
C THR A 42 -8.84 4.13 10.92
N GLY A 43 -8.67 4.73 12.10
CA GLY A 43 -8.80 4.04 13.39
C GLY A 43 -7.74 2.95 13.62
N ARG A 44 -6.67 2.90 12.80
CA ARG A 44 -5.58 1.92 12.90
C ARG A 44 -4.42 2.51 13.66
N THR A 45 -3.63 1.68 14.33
CA THR A 45 -2.38 2.16 14.94
C THR A 45 -1.33 2.50 13.87
N ALA A 46 -0.51 3.53 14.13
CA ALA A 46 0.57 3.95 13.23
C ALA A 46 1.59 2.83 12.98
N GLY A 47 1.90 2.01 14.00
CA GLY A 47 2.79 0.85 13.84
C GLY A 47 2.24 -0.21 12.89
N ASN A 48 0.93 -0.49 12.95
CA ASN A 48 0.27 -1.42 12.02
C ASN A 48 0.23 -0.86 10.60
N LEU A 49 0.01 0.45 10.44
CA LEU A 49 0.07 1.11 9.14
C LEU A 49 1.48 1.05 8.55
N SER A 50 2.51 1.41 9.34
CA SER A 50 3.91 1.39 8.91
C SER A 50 4.34 0.03 8.34
N ARG A 51 4.04 -1.07 9.04
CA ARG A 51 4.37 -2.43 8.57
C ARG A 51 3.67 -2.80 7.25
N THR A 52 2.38 -2.47 7.13
CA THR A 52 1.62 -2.69 5.89
C THR A 52 2.18 -1.86 4.75
N LEU A 53 2.40 -0.56 4.96
CA LEU A 53 2.81 0.37 3.91
C LEU A 53 4.24 0.14 3.45
N ARG A 54 5.17 -0.24 4.35
CA ARG A 54 6.51 -0.68 3.93
C ARG A 54 6.47 -1.92 3.04
N THR A 55 5.52 -2.82 3.29
CA THR A 55 5.34 -3.98 2.42
C THR A 55 4.81 -3.55 1.06
N MET A 56 3.77 -2.72 1.03
CA MET A 56 3.24 -2.16 -0.21
C MET A 56 4.28 -1.35 -1.00
N GLU A 57 5.17 -0.62 -0.33
CA GLU A 57 6.27 0.12 -0.94
C GLU A 57 7.28 -0.80 -1.64
N ARG A 58 7.66 -1.92 -1.01
CA ARG A 58 8.50 -2.93 -1.68
C ARG A 58 7.84 -3.47 -2.96
N TYR A 59 6.51 -3.52 -2.98
CA TYR A 59 5.74 -3.94 -4.13
C TYR A 59 5.36 -2.78 -5.07
N GLY A 60 5.90 -1.57 -4.84
CA GLY A 60 5.65 -0.39 -5.66
C GLY A 60 4.27 0.26 -5.49
N LEU A 61 3.33 -0.37 -4.79
CA LEU A 61 1.93 0.08 -4.64
C LEU A 61 1.81 1.41 -3.87
N VAL A 62 2.81 1.75 -3.07
CA VAL A 62 2.88 2.96 -2.23
C VAL A 62 4.28 3.54 -2.32
N ARG A 63 4.41 4.86 -2.20
CA ARG A 63 5.69 5.55 -1.91
C ARG A 63 5.64 6.14 -0.51
N LEU A 64 6.70 5.93 0.29
CA LEU A 64 6.84 6.57 1.59
C LEU A 64 7.85 7.71 1.51
N HIS A 65 7.36 8.92 1.76
CA HIS A 65 8.17 10.13 1.76
C HIS A 65 8.59 10.50 3.17
N LYS A 66 9.83 10.98 3.31
CA LYS A 66 10.25 11.68 4.53
C LYS A 66 9.67 13.10 4.51
N GLY A 67 8.77 13.36 5.43
CA GLY A 67 8.18 14.67 5.69
C GLY A 67 8.92 15.44 6.79
N VAL A 68 8.33 16.58 7.17
CA VAL A 68 8.86 17.49 8.18
C VAL A 68 9.00 16.76 9.53
N ARG A 69 10.09 17.02 10.26
CA ARG A 69 10.38 16.40 11.57
C ARG A 69 10.40 14.86 11.55
N GLY A 70 10.74 14.26 10.41
CA GLY A 70 10.81 12.80 10.27
C GLY A 70 9.45 12.10 10.17
N ALA A 71 8.36 12.87 9.97
CA ALA A 71 7.07 12.29 9.64
C ALA A 71 7.19 11.44 8.36
N VAL A 72 6.43 10.35 8.29
CA VAL A 72 6.37 9.51 7.09
C VAL A 72 5.05 9.75 6.40
N ARG A 73 5.09 10.28 5.18
CA ARG A 73 3.92 10.56 4.36
C ARG A 73 3.74 9.47 3.30
N PRO A 74 2.62 8.72 3.30
CA PRO A 74 2.34 7.76 2.25
C PRO A 74 1.67 8.41 1.04
N GLU A 75 2.00 7.91 -0.15
CA GLU A 75 1.38 8.27 -1.42
C GLU A 75 1.06 7.00 -2.20
N VAL A 76 -0.10 6.95 -2.87
CA VAL A 76 -0.43 5.90 -3.83
C VAL A 76 -0.22 6.47 -5.24
N PRO A 77 0.83 6.05 -5.96
CA PRO A 77 1.20 6.65 -7.24
C PRO A 77 0.35 6.16 -8.43
N TYR A 78 -0.57 5.21 -8.21
CA TYR A 78 -1.37 4.57 -9.25
C TYR A 78 -2.86 4.66 -8.93
N ARG A 79 -3.69 4.63 -9.98
CA ARG A 79 -5.15 4.57 -9.84
C ARG A 79 -5.69 3.16 -9.98
N ASP A 80 -5.03 2.34 -10.80
CA ASP A 80 -5.47 1.00 -11.16
C ASP A 80 -4.33 0.00 -10.98
N VAL A 81 -4.70 -1.23 -10.59
CA VAL A 81 -3.78 -2.36 -10.40
C VAL A 81 -4.37 -3.58 -11.09
N GLN A 82 -3.63 -4.17 -12.03
CA GLN A 82 -4.03 -5.35 -12.78
C GLN A 82 -3.11 -6.53 -12.43
N LEU A 83 -3.71 -7.69 -12.18
CA LEU A 83 -3.00 -8.96 -12.06
C LEU A 83 -3.24 -9.76 -13.34
N GLU A 84 -2.18 -10.04 -14.07
CA GLU A 84 -2.21 -10.97 -15.20
C GLU A 84 -1.50 -12.26 -14.82
N MET A 85 -2.19 -13.38 -14.97
CA MET A 85 -1.64 -14.71 -14.72
C MET A 85 -1.96 -15.62 -15.89
N ARG A 86 -0.92 -16.17 -16.52
CA ARG A 86 -1.06 -17.20 -17.55
C ARG A 86 -1.06 -18.56 -16.87
N LEU A 87 -2.12 -19.33 -17.11
CA LEU A 87 -2.17 -20.74 -16.74
C LEU A 87 -1.67 -21.54 -17.94
N SER A 88 -0.54 -22.22 -17.81
CA SER A 88 -0.15 -23.24 -18.78
C SER A 88 -0.84 -24.54 -18.42
N SER A 89 -1.70 -25.06 -19.30
CA SER A 89 -2.00 -26.49 -19.29
C SER A 89 -0.77 -27.19 -19.86
N SER A 90 -0.17 -28.09 -19.08
CA SER A 90 0.60 -29.19 -19.69
C SER A 90 -0.34 -30.08 -20.50
#